data_AF-A0A848Y985-F1
#
_entry.id   AF-A0A848Y985-F1
#
_cell.length_a   1.000
_cell.length_b   1.000
_cell.length_c   1.000
_cell.angle_alpha   90.00
_cell.angle_beta   90.00
_cell.angle_gamma   90.00
#
_symmetry.space_group_name_H-M   'P 1'
#
loop_
_entity.id
_entity.type
_entity.pdbx_description
1 polymer ?
#
loop_
_entity_poly.entity_id
_entity_poly.type
_entity_poly.pdbx_seq_one_letter_code
_entity_poly.pdbx_strand_id
1 'polypeptide(L)'
;YSYAGVTIAPTGTLSAQGLRTRGWVKALRFNDRAEGGLMDAEIHAVGAEAEVGWQFVGPEWRFALYFGGAWRDEADRGNRFGVALAAEGAIEISGRWRAIADVKYTARFNELWAQLRPEFKVDDGLYVGVVSSASKGRGFSIVRGGASVGGFSYAVPWLGDVYVSVEAGMEYNITTKNNGPFGALHVGFAY
;
A
#
# COMPACT_ATOMS: atom_id res chain seq x y z
N TYR A 1 9.00 4.05 -15.03
CA TYR A 1 8.67 3.07 -13.97
C TYR A 1 7.17 3.16 -13.75
N SER A 2 6.53 2.04 -13.43
CA SER A 2 5.09 2.04 -13.16
C SER A 2 4.84 1.00 -12.08
N TYR A 3 4.57 1.48 -10.87
CA TYR A 3 3.92 0.67 -9.86
C TYR A 3 2.44 0.70 -10.17
N ALA A 4 1.94 -0.41 -10.72
CA ALA A 4 0.53 -0.72 -10.71
C ALA A 4 0.33 -1.71 -9.56
N GLY A 5 -0.35 -1.27 -8.51
CA GLY A 5 -0.65 -2.10 -7.36
C GLY A 5 -2.15 -2.18 -7.16
N VAL A 6 -2.66 -3.39 -6.92
CA VAL A 6 -3.95 -3.59 -6.29
C VAL A 6 -3.66 -3.83 -4.81
N THR A 7 -3.90 -2.81 -3.99
CA THR A 7 -3.95 -2.97 -2.55
C THR A 7 -5.26 -3.68 -2.22
N ILE A 8 -5.23 -4.68 -1.37
CA ILE A 8 -6.41 -5.26 -0.77
C ILE A 8 -6.33 -5.01 0.74
N ALA A 9 -6.52 -3.76 1.18
CA ALA A 9 -6.44 -3.40 2.59
C ALA A 9 -7.85 -3.28 3.16
N PRO A 10 -8.18 -3.90 4.30
CA PRO A 10 -9.43 -3.68 4.97
C PRO A 10 -9.45 -2.21 5.38
N THR A 11 -10.05 -1.38 4.53
CA THR A 11 -10.55 -0.07 4.94
C THR A 11 -11.79 -0.35 5.79
N GLY A 12 -11.59 -1.08 6.89
CA GLY A 12 -12.61 -1.30 7.89
C GLY A 12 -13.05 0.06 8.40
N THR A 13 -14.33 0.15 8.72
CA THR A 13 -14.88 1.30 9.42
C THR A 13 -14.02 1.62 10.64
N LEU A 14 -13.96 2.90 11.01
CA LEU A 14 -13.35 3.37 12.25
C LEU A 14 -13.97 2.73 13.51
N SER A 15 -14.94 1.82 13.40
CA SER A 15 -15.81 1.41 14.49
C SER A 15 -15.56 0.02 15.07
N ALA A 16 -14.70 -0.81 14.47
CA ALA A 16 -14.53 -2.20 14.92
C ALA A 16 -13.08 -2.55 15.31
N GLN A 17 -12.86 -2.87 16.58
CA GLN A 17 -11.64 -3.48 17.11
C GLN A 17 -11.58 -4.96 16.77
N GLY A 18 -10.38 -5.49 16.48
CA GLY A 18 -10.18 -6.93 16.34
C GLY A 18 -9.26 -7.34 15.20
N LEU A 19 -9.37 -8.62 14.82
CA LEU A 19 -8.59 -9.24 13.77
C LEU A 19 -8.85 -8.56 12.42
N ARG A 20 -7.77 -8.36 11.65
CA ARG A 20 -7.80 -7.83 10.29
C ARG A 20 -6.92 -8.67 9.39
N THR A 21 -7.28 -8.77 8.13
CA THR A 21 -6.47 -9.40 7.08
C THR A 21 -6.33 -8.43 5.92
N ARG A 22 -5.15 -8.39 5.30
CA ARG A 22 -4.90 -7.55 4.13
C ARG A 22 -4.01 -8.27 3.12
N GLY A 23 -4.23 -7.98 1.85
CA GLY A 23 -3.43 -8.46 0.73
C GLY A 23 -2.86 -7.31 -0.07
N TRP A 24 -1.78 -7.56 -0.80
CA TRP A 24 -1.23 -6.63 -1.78
C TRP A 24 -0.84 -7.41 -3.01
N VAL A 25 -1.11 -6.88 -4.19
CA VAL A 25 -0.52 -7.35 -5.44
C VAL A 25 0.16 -6.16 -6.10
N LYS A 26 1.42 -6.33 -6.49
CA LYS A 26 2.28 -5.26 -7.00
C LYS A 26 2.98 -5.76 -8.26
N ALA A 27 2.89 -4.99 -9.34
CA ALA A 27 3.85 -5.07 -10.44
C ALA A 27 5.00 -4.09 -10.16
N LEU A 28 6.24 -4.57 -10.22
CA LEU A 28 7.45 -3.86 -9.87
C LEU A 28 8.45 -3.91 -11.03
N ARG A 29 9.10 -2.78 -11.27
CA ARG A 29 10.25 -2.68 -12.18
C ARG A 29 11.31 -1.88 -11.45
N PHE A 30 12.50 -2.44 -11.25
CA PHE A 30 13.60 -1.77 -10.55
C PHE A 30 14.95 -2.26 -11.06
N ASN A 31 15.98 -1.42 -10.97
CA ASN A 31 17.34 -1.84 -11.29
C ASN A 31 17.95 -2.43 -10.02
N ASP A 32 18.51 -3.62 -10.07
CA ASP A 32 19.27 -4.19 -8.95
C ASP A 32 20.67 -4.56 -9.40
N ARG A 33 21.64 -4.43 -8.48
CA ARG A 33 22.97 -4.97 -8.73
C ARG A 33 22.91 -6.48 -8.61
N ALA A 34 23.44 -7.17 -9.61
CA ALA A 34 23.68 -8.61 -9.49
C ALA A 34 24.51 -8.90 -8.23
N GLU A 35 24.15 -9.96 -7.50
CA GLU A 35 25.00 -10.46 -6.41
C GLU A 35 26.39 -10.77 -7.01
N GLY A 36 27.40 -9.99 -6.62
CA GLY A 36 28.74 -10.01 -7.25
C GLY A 36 29.21 -8.67 -7.82
N GLY A 37 28.33 -7.66 -7.91
CA GLY A 37 28.73 -6.26 -8.11
C GLY A 37 29.20 -5.88 -9.52
N LEU A 38 29.10 -6.77 -10.50
CA LEU A 38 29.72 -6.56 -11.82
C LEU A 38 28.81 -5.89 -12.86
N MET A 39 27.47 -5.95 -12.73
CA MET A 39 26.53 -5.23 -13.61
C MET A 39 25.24 -4.83 -12.89
N ASP A 40 24.74 -3.64 -13.23
CA ASP A 40 23.36 -3.22 -12.92
C ASP A 40 22.43 -3.96 -13.89
N ALA A 41 21.56 -4.82 -13.36
CA ALA A 41 20.54 -5.52 -14.15
C ALA A 41 19.18 -4.89 -13.88
N GLU A 42 18.41 -4.66 -14.93
CA GLU A 42 17.01 -4.27 -14.79
C GLU A 42 16.17 -5.49 -14.46
N ILE A 43 15.52 -5.47 -13.29
CA ILE A 43 14.65 -6.56 -12.83
C ILE A 43 13.20 -6.17 -13.03
N HIS A 44 12.48 -7.08 -13.70
CA HIS A 44 11.02 -7.08 -13.78
C HIS A 44 10.49 -8.09 -12.77
N ALA A 45 9.56 -7.65 -11.93
CA ALA A 45 9.00 -8.52 -10.92
C ALA A 45 7.50 -8.31 -10.72
N VAL A 46 6.80 -9.41 -10.45
CA VAL A 46 5.44 -9.36 -9.90
C VAL A 46 5.50 -9.91 -8.48
N GLY A 47 4.83 -9.26 -7.55
CA GLY A 47 4.78 -9.70 -6.17
C GLY A 47 3.40 -9.65 -5.58
N ALA A 48 3.19 -10.49 -4.57
CA ALA A 48 2.00 -10.49 -3.75
C ALA A 48 2.39 -10.55 -2.28
N GLU A 49 1.59 -9.94 -1.42
CA GLU A 49 1.77 -9.98 0.03
C GLU A 49 0.43 -10.32 0.66
N ALA A 50 0.44 -11.10 1.72
CA ALA A 50 -0.73 -11.44 2.51
C ALA A 50 -0.36 -11.35 3.99
N GLU A 51 -1.10 -10.52 4.72
CA GLU A 51 -0.79 -10.15 6.10
C GLU A 51 -2.04 -10.27 6.97
N VAL A 52 -1.82 -10.73 8.20
CA VAL A 52 -2.85 -10.78 9.26
C VAL A 52 -2.43 -9.82 10.36
N GLY A 53 -3.40 -9.22 11.03
CA GLY A 53 -3.12 -8.17 11.98
C GLY A 53 -4.21 -7.95 12.99
N TRP A 54 -3.95 -7.03 13.91
CA TRP A 54 -4.90 -6.63 14.94
C TRP A 54 -5.10 -5.12 14.90
N GLN A 55 -6.37 -4.69 14.90
CA GLN A 55 -6.78 -3.30 14.92
C GLN A 55 -7.27 -2.88 16.30
N PHE A 56 -6.75 -1.76 16.77
CA PHE A 56 -7.17 -0.99 17.92
C PHE A 56 -7.96 0.23 17.43
N VAL A 57 -9.02 0.56 18.14
CA VAL A 57 -9.93 1.65 17.78
C VAL A 57 -10.15 2.54 19.00
N GLY A 58 -10.03 3.84 18.80
CA GLY A 58 -10.50 4.88 19.71
C GLY A 58 -11.60 5.72 19.06
N PRO A 59 -12.12 6.74 19.76
CA PRO A 59 -13.23 7.56 19.26
C PRO A 59 -12.93 8.28 17.95
N GLU A 60 -11.70 8.74 17.77
CA GLU A 60 -11.26 9.55 16.63
C GLU A 60 -10.07 8.93 15.90
N TRP A 61 -9.64 7.73 16.27
CA TRP A 61 -8.46 7.11 15.69
C TRP A 61 -8.60 5.60 15.58
N ARG A 62 -7.87 5.01 14.63
CA ARG A 62 -7.60 3.57 14.58
C ARG A 62 -6.14 3.34 14.31
N PHE A 63 -5.64 2.22 14.80
CA PHE A 63 -4.28 1.76 14.57
C PHE A 63 -4.29 0.25 14.40
N ALA A 64 -3.57 -0.26 13.42
CA ALA A 64 -3.47 -1.69 13.16
C ALA A 64 -2.03 -2.09 12.90
N LEU A 65 -1.64 -3.24 13.46
CA LEU A 65 -0.35 -3.88 13.22
C LEU A 65 -0.57 -5.17 12.44
N TYR A 66 0.28 -5.42 11.46
CA TYR A 66 0.18 -6.56 10.57
C TYR A 66 1.51 -7.30 10.45
N PHE A 67 1.41 -8.62 10.29
CA PHE A 67 2.50 -9.53 10.01
C PHE A 67 2.07 -10.50 8.91
N GLY A 68 2.96 -10.77 7.96
CA GLY A 68 2.60 -11.62 6.84
C GLY A 68 3.73 -12.10 5.96
N GLY A 69 3.33 -12.81 4.91
CA GLY A 69 4.21 -13.30 3.87
C GLY A 69 4.24 -12.34 2.68
N ALA A 70 5.40 -12.26 2.05
CA ALA A 70 5.62 -11.62 0.76
C ALA A 70 6.17 -12.64 -0.22
N TRP A 71 5.66 -12.63 -1.44
CA TRP A 71 6.15 -13.42 -2.56
C TRP A 71 6.49 -12.47 -3.71
N ARG A 72 7.53 -12.81 -4.46
CA ARG A 72 7.94 -12.11 -5.66
C ARG A 72 8.49 -13.09 -6.68
N ASP A 73 7.98 -13.04 -7.90
CA ASP A 73 8.60 -13.63 -9.07
C ASP A 73 9.51 -12.58 -9.71
N GLU A 74 10.82 -12.81 -9.67
CA GLU A 74 11.83 -11.96 -10.31
C GLU A 74 12.27 -12.68 -11.60
N ALA A 75 12.01 -12.10 -12.78
CA ALA A 75 12.17 -12.79 -14.07
C ALA A 75 13.52 -13.53 -14.24
N ASP A 76 14.61 -12.96 -13.73
CA ASP A 76 15.97 -13.51 -13.85
C ASP A 76 16.46 -14.28 -12.60
N ARG A 77 15.69 -14.27 -11.51
CA ARG A 77 16.09 -14.83 -10.20
C ARG A 77 15.07 -15.79 -9.61
N GLY A 78 13.94 -15.98 -10.29
CA GLY A 78 12.85 -16.86 -9.91
C GLY A 78 12.07 -16.38 -8.70
N ASN A 79 11.35 -17.33 -8.09
CA ASN A 79 10.44 -17.10 -6.98
C ASN A 79 11.20 -16.86 -5.67
N ARG A 80 10.84 -15.78 -4.96
CA ARG A 80 11.41 -15.41 -3.67
C ARG A 80 10.31 -15.14 -2.67
N PHE A 81 10.55 -15.57 -1.43
CA PHE A 81 9.62 -15.42 -0.32
C PHE A 81 10.27 -14.61 0.80
N GLY A 82 9.47 -13.78 1.45
CA GLY A 82 9.88 -12.91 2.54
C GLY A 82 8.80 -12.74 3.57
N VAL A 83 9.16 -12.04 4.65
CA VAL A 83 8.25 -11.64 5.72
C VAL A 83 8.02 -10.15 5.62
N ALA A 84 6.77 -9.74 5.77
CA ALA A 84 6.33 -8.36 5.81
C ALA A 84 5.82 -8.00 7.21
N LEU A 85 6.21 -6.81 7.66
CA LEU A 85 5.73 -6.15 8.86
C LEU A 85 5.12 -4.82 8.46
N ALA A 86 3.98 -4.48 9.01
CA ALA A 86 3.37 -3.20 8.71
C ALA A 86 2.52 -2.64 9.83
N ALA A 87 2.32 -1.33 9.75
CA ALA A 87 1.44 -0.58 10.62
C ALA A 87 0.59 0.36 9.77
N GLU A 88 -0.69 0.45 10.09
CA GLU A 88 -1.63 1.38 9.48
C GLU A 88 -2.31 2.18 10.60
N GLY A 89 -2.43 3.49 10.42
CA GLY A 89 -3.15 4.36 11.33
C GLY A 89 -4.11 5.25 10.57
N ALA A 90 -5.25 5.58 11.17
CA ALA A 90 -6.08 6.68 10.71
C ALA A 90 -6.52 7.53 11.89
N ILE A 91 -6.65 8.83 11.67
CA ILE A 91 -7.13 9.80 12.64
C ILE A 91 -8.15 10.72 11.98
N GLU A 92 -9.28 10.93 12.67
CA GLU A 92 -10.26 11.96 12.36
C GLU A 92 -9.77 13.27 12.99
N ILE A 93 -9.54 14.27 12.15
CA ILE A 93 -9.06 15.60 12.56
C ILE A 93 -10.26 16.52 12.84
N SER A 94 -11.35 16.30 12.10
CA SER A 94 -12.65 16.95 12.28
C SER A 94 -13.72 16.10 11.59
N GLY A 95 -15.00 16.43 11.78
CA GLY A 95 -16.11 15.71 11.11
C GLY A 95 -16.08 15.69 9.57
N ARG A 96 -15.12 16.39 8.94
CA ARG A 96 -14.87 16.33 7.49
C ARG A 96 -13.45 15.99 7.10
N TRP A 97 -12.48 15.98 8.01
CA TRP A 97 -11.08 15.73 7.66
C TRP A 97 -10.56 14.52 8.40
N ARG A 98 -9.86 13.64 7.68
CA ARG A 98 -9.10 12.54 8.26
C ARG A 98 -7.71 12.45 7.65
N ALA A 99 -6.80 11.77 8.32
CA ALA A 99 -5.51 11.38 7.76
C ALA A 99 -5.31 9.89 7.96
N ILE A 100 -4.82 9.21 6.94
CA ILE A 100 -4.44 7.80 6.98
C ILE A 100 -2.94 7.71 6.71
N ALA A 101 -2.23 6.94 7.52
CA ALA A 101 -0.82 6.64 7.34
C ALA A 101 -0.59 5.13 7.30
N ASP A 102 0.26 4.66 6.41
CA ASP A 102 0.72 3.27 6.38
C ASP A 102 2.24 3.23 6.29
N VAL A 103 2.84 2.28 7.00
CA VAL A 103 4.25 1.94 6.86
C VAL A 103 4.38 0.44 6.77
N LYS A 104 5.27 -0.02 5.89
CA LYS A 104 5.56 -1.44 5.69
C LYS A 104 7.04 -1.68 5.45
N TYR A 105 7.55 -2.74 6.05
CA TYR A 105 8.88 -3.24 5.81
C TYR A 105 8.84 -4.72 5.38
N THR A 106 9.52 -5.05 4.29
CA THR A 106 9.64 -6.42 3.80
C THR A 106 11.08 -6.90 3.89
N ALA A 107 11.36 -7.80 4.84
CA ALA A 107 12.71 -8.11 5.30
C ALA A 107 13.61 -8.75 4.22
N ARG A 108 13.08 -9.72 3.45
CA ARG A 108 13.87 -10.41 2.42
C ARG A 108 14.35 -9.46 1.32
N PHE A 109 13.54 -8.47 0.99
CA PHE A 109 13.83 -7.51 -0.07
C PHE A 109 14.53 -6.25 0.47
N ASN A 110 14.63 -6.10 1.79
CA ASN A 110 15.11 -4.89 2.47
C ASN A 110 14.39 -3.64 1.94
N GLU A 111 13.06 -3.71 1.90
CA GLU A 111 12.20 -2.68 1.32
C GLU A 111 11.36 -2.02 2.41
N LEU A 112 11.45 -0.70 2.48
CA LEU A 112 10.60 0.14 3.30
C LEU A 112 9.64 0.91 2.39
N TRP A 113 8.38 0.97 2.77
CA TRP A 113 7.35 1.78 2.13
C TRP A 113 6.60 2.57 3.21
N ALA A 114 6.30 3.82 2.93
CA ALA A 114 5.50 4.67 3.79
C ALA A 114 4.57 5.55 2.95
N GLN A 115 3.35 5.76 3.42
CA GLN A 115 2.32 6.56 2.74
C GLN A 115 1.55 7.40 3.75
N LEU A 116 1.16 8.60 3.32
CA LEU A 116 0.25 9.48 4.04
C LEU A 116 -0.87 9.94 3.09
N ARG A 117 -2.10 9.94 3.58
CA ARG A 117 -3.32 10.32 2.86
C ARG A 117 -4.20 11.22 3.73
N PRO A 118 -4.00 12.54 3.70
CA PRO A 118 -5.02 13.48 4.15
C PRO A 118 -6.22 13.42 3.19
N GLU A 119 -7.42 13.28 3.76
CA GLU A 119 -8.67 13.13 3.03
C GLU A 119 -9.76 14.03 3.61
N PHE A 120 -10.56 14.59 2.71
CA PHE A 120 -11.74 15.38 2.99
C PHE A 120 -13.00 14.57 2.64
N LYS A 121 -13.96 14.52 3.56
CA LYS A 121 -15.28 13.94 3.37
C LYS A 121 -16.12 14.88 2.51
N VAL A 122 -16.46 14.43 1.32
CA VAL A 122 -17.32 15.16 0.37
C VAL A 122 -18.79 14.87 0.66
N ASP A 123 -19.10 13.61 0.92
CA ASP A 123 -20.45 13.12 1.22
C ASP A 123 -20.36 11.92 2.18
N ASP A 124 -21.49 11.38 2.62
CA ASP A 124 -21.54 10.16 3.41
C ASP A 124 -20.88 9.00 2.67
N GLY A 125 -19.77 8.54 3.25
CA GLY A 125 -18.93 7.49 2.67
C GLY A 125 -17.87 8.00 1.69
N LEU A 126 -18.07 9.12 0.98
CA LEU A 126 -17.17 9.60 -0.08
C LEU A 126 -16.05 10.52 0.45
N TYR A 127 -14.81 10.18 0.13
CA TYR A 127 -13.61 10.92 0.49
C TYR A 127 -12.75 11.24 -0.73
N VAL A 128 -12.16 12.43 -0.74
CA VAL A 128 -11.14 12.86 -1.72
C VAL A 128 -9.91 13.36 -0.99
N GLY A 129 -8.73 13.13 -1.53
CA GLY A 129 -7.52 13.47 -0.82
C GLY A 129 -6.29 13.64 -1.70
N VAL A 130 -5.19 13.93 -1.02
CA VAL A 130 -3.85 13.91 -1.59
C VAL A 130 -3.17 12.67 -1.04
N VAL A 131 -2.43 11.97 -1.89
CA VAL A 131 -1.57 10.87 -1.47
C VAL A 131 -0.11 11.29 -1.64
N SER A 132 0.70 11.06 -0.61
CA SER A 132 2.14 11.08 -0.72
C SER A 132 2.71 9.76 -0.24
N SER A 133 3.72 9.24 -0.91
CA SER A 133 4.40 8.02 -0.46
C SER A 133 5.88 8.08 -0.76
N ALA A 134 6.65 7.36 0.03
CA ALA A 134 8.07 7.13 -0.18
C ALA A 134 8.35 5.63 -0.05
N SER A 135 9.25 5.13 -0.88
CA SER A 135 9.71 3.76 -0.82
C SER A 135 11.21 3.69 -1.05
N LYS A 136 11.88 2.81 -0.32
CA LYS A 136 13.32 2.59 -0.43
C LYS A 136 13.58 1.11 -0.37
N GLY A 137 14.35 0.60 -1.32
CA GLY A 137 14.78 -0.77 -1.37
C GLY A 137 16.17 -0.92 -1.96
N ARG A 138 16.58 -2.15 -2.22
CA ARG A 138 17.80 -2.40 -2.97
C ARG A 138 17.62 -1.90 -4.41
N GLY A 139 18.42 -0.90 -4.81
CA GLY A 139 18.44 -0.41 -6.18
C GLY A 139 17.31 0.57 -6.56
N PHE A 140 16.43 0.94 -5.62
CA PHE A 140 15.43 1.98 -5.86
C PHE A 140 15.19 2.86 -4.64
N SER A 141 14.82 4.10 -4.91
CA SER A 141 14.29 5.06 -3.95
C SER A 141 13.28 5.90 -4.70
N ILE A 142 12.01 5.82 -4.32
CA ILE A 142 10.90 6.38 -5.07
C ILE A 142 10.06 7.24 -4.14
N VAL A 143 9.64 8.40 -4.64
CA VAL A 143 8.61 9.23 -4.01
C VAL A 143 7.43 9.35 -4.95
N ARG A 144 6.22 9.41 -4.40
CA ARG A 144 4.98 9.62 -5.16
C ARG A 144 4.17 10.74 -4.57
N GLY A 145 3.47 11.46 -5.44
CA GLY A 145 2.48 12.46 -5.10
C GLY A 145 1.30 12.37 -6.06
N GLY A 146 0.08 12.39 -5.54
CA GLY A 146 -1.12 12.24 -6.36
C GLY A 146 -2.41 12.61 -5.64
N ALA A 147 -3.52 12.32 -6.30
CA ALA A 147 -4.85 12.42 -5.72
C ALA A 147 -5.37 11.03 -5.32
N SER A 148 -6.21 10.99 -4.30
CA SER A 148 -7.00 9.81 -3.91
C SER A 148 -8.48 10.11 -3.98
N VAL A 149 -9.27 9.10 -4.32
CA VAL A 149 -10.73 9.08 -4.14
C VAL A 149 -11.11 7.73 -3.55
N GLY A 150 -11.95 7.72 -2.52
CA GLY A 150 -12.35 6.50 -1.84
C GLY A 150 -13.72 6.61 -1.22
N GLY A 151 -14.24 5.48 -0.75
CA GLY A 151 -15.56 5.46 -0.13
C GLY A 151 -16.63 4.68 -0.90
N PHE A 152 -16.26 4.08 -2.03
CA PHE A 152 -17.17 3.21 -2.75
C PHE A 152 -17.31 1.92 -1.97
N SER A 153 -18.50 1.64 -1.42
CA SER A 153 -18.80 0.35 -0.80
C SER A 153 -19.78 -0.45 -1.64
N TYR A 154 -19.61 -1.76 -1.65
CA TYR A 154 -20.53 -2.70 -2.29
C TYR A 154 -20.70 -3.92 -1.39
N ALA A 155 -21.94 -4.18 -0.98
CA ALA A 155 -22.27 -5.37 -0.20
C ALA A 155 -22.24 -6.60 -1.12
N VAL A 156 -21.28 -7.48 -0.90
CA VAL A 156 -21.18 -8.76 -1.60
C VAL A 156 -21.80 -9.85 -0.71
N PRO A 157 -22.87 -10.54 -1.15
CA PRO A 157 -23.69 -11.41 -0.31
C PRO A 157 -22.93 -12.49 0.49
N TRP A 158 -21.77 -12.93 -0.02
CA TRP A 158 -20.95 -13.98 0.59
C TRP A 158 -19.60 -13.49 1.12
N LEU A 159 -19.29 -12.20 0.98
CA LEU A 159 -17.97 -11.62 1.28
C LEU A 159 -18.05 -10.40 2.22
N GLY A 160 -19.24 -9.92 2.54
CA GLY A 160 -19.45 -8.73 3.35
C GLY A 160 -19.30 -7.43 2.54
N ASP A 161 -18.98 -6.34 3.23
CA ASP A 161 -18.80 -5.05 2.58
C ASP A 161 -17.43 -4.97 1.91
N VAL A 162 -17.44 -4.72 0.60
CA VAL A 162 -16.24 -4.44 -0.19
C VAL A 162 -16.10 -2.94 -0.33
N TYR A 163 -14.96 -2.40 0.09
CA TYR A 163 -14.65 -0.99 -0.01
C TYR A 163 -13.62 -0.76 -1.12
N VAL A 164 -13.74 0.31 -1.87
CA VAL A 164 -12.81 0.63 -2.96
C VAL A 164 -12.32 2.07 -2.81
N SER A 165 -11.02 2.26 -3.03
CA SER A 165 -10.42 3.56 -3.29
C SER A 165 -9.42 3.49 -4.44
N VAL A 166 -9.18 4.61 -5.09
CA VAL A 166 -8.29 4.74 -6.24
C VAL A 166 -7.33 5.90 -5.98
N GLU A 167 -6.09 5.72 -6.39
CA GLU A 167 -5.05 6.74 -6.36
C GLU A 167 -4.44 6.89 -7.75
N ALA A 168 -4.13 8.12 -8.14
CA ALA A 168 -3.41 8.41 -9.37
C ALA A 168 -2.52 9.64 -9.20
N GLY A 169 -1.36 9.65 -9.85
CA GLY A 169 -0.47 10.78 -9.80
C GLY A 169 0.88 10.52 -10.45
N MET A 170 1.91 11.15 -9.91
CA MET A 170 3.27 11.09 -10.41
C MET A 170 4.18 10.37 -9.42
N GLU A 171 5.08 9.55 -9.94
CA GLU A 171 6.22 9.01 -9.21
C GLU A 171 7.53 9.57 -9.73
N TYR A 172 8.50 9.70 -8.83
CA TYR A 172 9.88 10.06 -9.14
C TYR A 172 10.82 9.05 -8.48
N ASN A 173 11.61 8.36 -9.29
CA ASN A 173 12.67 7.48 -8.85
C ASN A 173 13.96 8.29 -8.68
N ILE A 174 14.35 8.51 -7.43
CA ILE A 174 15.54 9.25 -7.03
C ILE A 174 16.81 8.53 -7.50
N THR A 175 16.83 7.20 -7.49
CA THR A 175 18.01 6.41 -7.89
C THR A 175 18.30 6.56 -9.37
N THR A 176 17.26 6.50 -10.22
CA THR A 176 17.41 6.53 -11.67
C THR A 176 17.15 7.89 -12.30
N LYS A 177 16.74 8.88 -11.49
CA LYS A 177 16.37 10.25 -11.90
C LYS A 177 15.26 10.30 -12.97
N ASN A 178 14.35 9.33 -12.93
CA ASN A 178 13.25 9.21 -13.87
C ASN A 178 11.90 9.43 -13.17
N ASN A 179 10.95 10.01 -13.89
CA ASN A 179 9.57 10.16 -13.45
C ASN A 179 8.61 9.32 -14.30
N GLY A 180 7.39 9.15 -13.82
CA GLY A 180 6.32 8.48 -14.54
C GLY A 180 4.98 8.61 -13.84
N PRO A 181 3.87 8.29 -14.53
CA PRO A 181 2.58 8.18 -13.88
C PRO A 181 2.54 6.94 -12.97
N PHE A 182 1.74 6.99 -11.90
CA PHE A 182 1.35 5.82 -11.13
C PHE A 182 -0.17 5.76 -10.98
N GLY A 183 -0.68 4.56 -10.74
CA GLY A 183 -2.06 4.31 -10.37
C GLY A 183 -2.14 3.16 -9.36
N ALA A 184 -3.03 3.28 -8.39
CA ALA A 184 -3.32 2.22 -7.44
C ALA A 184 -4.82 2.05 -7.25
N LEU A 185 -5.25 0.81 -7.11
CA LEU A 185 -6.60 0.43 -6.71
C LEU A 185 -6.50 -0.19 -5.33
N HIS A 186 -7.30 0.25 -4.38
CA HIS A 186 -7.38 -0.32 -3.04
C HIS A 186 -8.74 -0.98 -2.86
N VAL A 187 -8.78 -2.22 -2.38
CA VAL A 187 -9.98 -3.02 -2.18
C VAL A 187 -10.00 -3.57 -0.75
N GLY A 188 -10.87 -3.07 0.11
CA GLY A 188 -11.04 -3.59 1.46
C GLY A 188 -12.18 -4.56 1.60
N PHE A 189 -12.04 -5.52 2.50
CA PHE A 189 -13.12 -6.40 2.94
C PHE A 189 -13.39 -6.17 4.42
N ALA A 190 -14.64 -5.97 4.79
CA ALA A 190 -15.09 -5.97 6.17
C ALA A 190 -16.15 -7.07 6.38
N TYR A 191 -15.88 -7.93 7.37
CA TYR A 191 -16.85 -8.85 7.96
C TYR A 191 -17.30 -8.31 9.33
#